data_AF-A0ABD1D9I8-F1
#
_entry.id   AF-A0ABD1D9I8-F1
#
_cell.length_a   1.000
_cell.length_b   1.000
_cell.length_c   1.000
_cell.angle_alpha   90.00
_cell.angle_beta   90.00
_cell.angle_gamma   90.00
#
_symmetry.space_group_name_H-M   'P 1'
#
loop_
_entity.id
_entity.type
_entity.pdbx_description
1 polymer ?
#
loop_
_entity_poly.entity_id
_entity_poly.type
_entity_poly.pdbx_seq_one_letter_code
_entity_poly.pdbx_strand_id
1 'polypeptide(L)'
;MTANLSATMDAISAADTNITIQFSLSTSSKLLTCWWKYIGSPATIVTTASSGFQKFLTDEKNAFSRTLTAVSDYAQLAGNNFRSMGTTADYCNSLGLTRPDLKNRTIACLQSLLEYAIPQLNEDLAYQQDIVVQLAATEAGNSIGRAISGINSVAEQAITAARMLPDDVANCFKTGV
;
A
#
# COMPACT_ATOMS: atom_id res chain seq x y z
N MET A 1 3.98 -19.60 1.23
CA MET A 1 3.73 -19.94 -0.19
C MET A 1 3.67 -18.63 -0.95
N THR A 2 4.47 -18.47 -1.99
CA THR A 2 4.46 -17.29 -2.88
C THR A 2 3.48 -17.56 -4.02
N ALA A 3 2.69 -16.56 -4.41
CA ALA A 3 1.80 -16.61 -5.57
C ALA A 3 2.65 -16.94 -6.79
N ASN A 4 2.46 -18.13 -7.33
CA ASN A 4 3.08 -18.49 -8.58
C ASN A 4 2.11 -18.17 -9.70
N LEU A 5 2.30 -17.00 -10.32
CA LEU A 5 1.56 -16.59 -11.51
C LEU A 5 1.59 -17.68 -12.59
N SER A 6 2.70 -18.42 -12.72
CA SER A 6 2.77 -19.58 -13.63
C SER A 6 1.73 -20.61 -13.23
N ALA A 7 1.69 -21.04 -11.97
CA ALA A 7 0.75 -22.06 -11.51
C ALA A 7 -0.72 -21.62 -11.68
N THR A 8 -1.01 -20.33 -11.49
CA THR A 8 -2.35 -19.77 -11.76
C THR A 8 -2.69 -19.86 -13.25
N MET A 9 -1.79 -19.43 -14.13
CA MET A 9 -2.01 -19.48 -15.57
C MET A 9 -2.07 -20.91 -16.10
N ASP A 10 -1.24 -21.81 -15.57
CA ASP A 10 -1.23 -23.24 -15.90
C ASP A 10 -2.57 -23.89 -15.53
N ALA A 11 -3.13 -23.58 -14.35
CA ALA A 11 -4.43 -24.08 -13.93
C ALA A 11 -5.56 -23.59 -14.85
N ILE A 12 -5.54 -22.31 -15.23
CA ILE A 12 -6.54 -21.72 -16.15
C ILE A 12 -6.41 -22.33 -17.55
N SER A 13 -5.19 -22.48 -18.07
CA SER A 13 -4.94 -23.07 -19.39
C SER A 13 -5.35 -24.55 -19.43
N ALA A 14 -5.08 -25.30 -18.37
CA ALA A 14 -5.55 -26.68 -18.24
C ALA A 14 -7.08 -26.76 -18.21
N ALA A 15 -7.75 -25.85 -17.49
CA ALA A 15 -9.21 -25.78 -17.47
C ALA A 15 -9.79 -25.46 -18.85
N ASP A 16 -9.24 -24.46 -19.55
CA ASP A 16 -9.65 -24.07 -20.90
C ASP A 16 -9.52 -25.22 -21.91
N THR A 17 -8.38 -25.93 -21.86
CA THR A 17 -8.15 -27.13 -22.68
C THR A 17 -9.18 -28.21 -22.37
N ASN A 18 -9.44 -28.47 -21.08
CA ASN A 18 -10.35 -29.52 -20.65
C ASN A 18 -11.79 -29.22 -21.06
N ILE A 19 -12.30 -28.01 -20.84
CA ILE A 19 -13.66 -27.63 -21.26
C ILE A 19 -13.79 -27.65 -22.79
N THR A 20 -12.76 -27.25 -23.53
CA THR A 20 -12.76 -27.30 -25.01
C THR A 20 -12.89 -28.73 -25.51
N ILE A 21 -12.15 -29.67 -24.90
CA ILE A 21 -12.28 -31.10 -25.18
C ILE A 21 -13.68 -31.60 -24.82
N GLN A 22 -14.19 -31.24 -23.64
CA GLN A 22 -15.53 -31.65 -23.20
C GLN A 22 -16.61 -31.15 -24.16
N PHE A 23 -16.55 -29.91 -24.64
CA PHE A 23 -17.50 -29.38 -25.62
C PHE A 23 -17.37 -30.07 -26.97
N SER A 24 -16.15 -30.36 -27.42
CA SER A 24 -15.90 -31.00 -28.73
C SER A 24 -16.39 -32.45 -28.79
N LEU A 25 -16.37 -33.15 -27.65
CA LEU A 25 -16.73 -34.57 -27.56
C LEU A 25 -18.14 -34.83 -27.00
N SER A 26 -18.83 -33.80 -26.50
CA SER A 26 -20.12 -33.96 -25.83
C SER A 26 -21.25 -34.22 -26.83
N THR A 27 -22.07 -35.23 -26.52
CA THR A 27 -23.31 -35.56 -27.24
C THR A 27 -24.55 -35.10 -26.46
N SER A 28 -24.40 -34.27 -25.42
CA SER A 28 -25.52 -33.80 -24.60
C SER A 28 -26.45 -32.91 -25.43
N SER A 29 -27.78 -33.10 -25.26
CA SER A 29 -28.79 -32.21 -25.85
C SER A 29 -28.70 -30.77 -25.31
N LYS A 30 -27.94 -30.56 -24.23
CA LYS A 30 -27.74 -29.26 -23.55
C LYS A 30 -26.44 -28.58 -23.97
N LEU A 31 -25.73 -29.12 -24.96
CA LEU A 31 -24.41 -28.67 -25.40
C LEU A 31 -24.36 -27.16 -25.66
N LEU A 32 -25.24 -26.64 -26.53
CA LEU A 32 -25.24 -25.23 -26.90
C LEU A 32 -25.49 -24.32 -25.69
N THR A 33 -26.41 -24.69 -24.80
CA THR A 33 -26.70 -23.93 -23.57
C THR A 33 -25.48 -23.85 -22.67
N CYS A 34 -24.82 -24.98 -22.41
CA CYS A 34 -23.63 -25.01 -21.55
C CYS A 34 -22.43 -24.33 -22.21
N TRP A 35 -22.29 -24.44 -23.53
CA TRP A 35 -21.24 -23.76 -24.28
C TRP A 35 -21.35 -22.25 -24.15
N TRP A 36 -22.54 -21.68 -24.39
CA TRP A 36 -22.76 -20.24 -24.23
C TRP A 36 -22.52 -19.75 -22.81
N LYS A 37 -22.82 -20.59 -21.82
CA LYS A 37 -22.61 -20.25 -20.41
C LYS A 37 -21.13 -20.21 -20.01
N TYR A 38 -20.32 -21.13 -20.52
CA TYR A 38 -18.97 -21.38 -19.99
C TYR A 38 -17.81 -21.04 -20.94
N ILE A 39 -18.05 -20.78 -22.23
CA ILE A 39 -16.96 -20.50 -23.19
C ILE A 39 -16.09 -19.29 -22.78
N GLY A 40 -16.69 -18.29 -22.13
CA GLY A 40 -15.96 -17.10 -21.65
C GLY A 40 -15.29 -17.27 -20.28
N SER A 41 -15.58 -18.34 -19.55
CA SER A 41 -15.20 -18.46 -18.14
C SER A 41 -13.69 -18.41 -17.88
N PRO A 42 -12.81 -19.06 -18.66
CA PRO A 42 -11.37 -18.94 -18.47
C PRO A 42 -10.88 -17.48 -18.58
N ALA A 43 -11.35 -16.75 -19.59
CA ALA A 43 -11.01 -15.34 -19.78
C ALA A 43 -11.56 -14.45 -18.65
N THR A 44 -12.76 -14.75 -18.15
CA THR A 44 -13.32 -14.07 -16.97
C THR A 44 -12.45 -14.30 -15.74
N ILE A 45 -12.00 -15.54 -15.47
CA ILE A 45 -11.13 -15.86 -14.33
C ILE A 45 -9.81 -15.05 -14.41
N VAL A 46 -9.18 -14.99 -15.60
CA VAL A 46 -7.97 -14.17 -15.81
C VAL A 46 -8.23 -12.70 -15.52
N THR A 47 -9.34 -12.16 -16.05
CA THR A 47 -9.70 -10.75 -15.88
C THR A 47 -9.93 -10.43 -14.40
N THR A 48 -10.70 -11.26 -13.70
CA THR A 48 -10.98 -11.09 -12.26
C THR A 48 -9.70 -11.18 -11.44
N ALA A 49 -8.81 -12.13 -11.73
CA ALA A 49 -7.52 -12.24 -11.04
C ALA A 49 -6.65 -11.01 -11.28
N SER A 50 -6.55 -10.54 -12.53
CA SER A 50 -5.80 -9.34 -12.90
C SER A 50 -6.32 -8.08 -12.19
N SER A 51 -7.64 -7.87 -12.19
CA SER A 51 -8.26 -6.76 -11.46
C SER A 51 -8.03 -6.87 -9.95
N GLY A 52 -8.09 -8.08 -9.39
CA GLY A 52 -7.77 -8.33 -7.99
C GLY A 52 -6.33 -7.93 -7.63
N PHE A 53 -5.36 -8.35 -8.43
CA PHE A 53 -3.95 -7.96 -8.24
C PHE A 53 -3.76 -6.44 -8.33
N GLN A 54 -4.33 -5.81 -9.36
CA GLN A 54 -4.24 -4.36 -9.54
C GLN A 54 -4.84 -3.59 -8.37
N LYS A 55 -5.97 -4.06 -7.84
CA LYS A 55 -6.61 -3.44 -6.67
C LYS A 55 -5.67 -3.45 -5.46
N PHE A 56 -5.09 -4.61 -5.10
CA PHE A 56 -4.18 -4.70 -3.96
C PHE A 56 -2.94 -3.83 -4.12
N LEU A 57 -2.32 -3.82 -5.30
CA LEU A 57 -1.17 -2.96 -5.58
C LEU A 57 -1.53 -1.47 -5.49
N THR A 58 -2.73 -1.10 -5.95
CA THR A 58 -3.21 0.29 -5.89
C THR A 58 -3.52 0.72 -4.46
N ASP A 59 -4.19 -0.14 -3.69
CA ASP A 59 -4.52 0.14 -2.29
C ASP A 59 -3.25 0.35 -1.45
N GLU A 60 -2.24 -0.50 -1.65
CA GLU A 60 -0.95 -0.39 -0.96
C GLU A 60 -0.14 0.83 -1.42
N LYS A 61 -0.12 1.14 -2.73
CA LYS A 61 0.46 2.39 -3.22
C LYS A 61 -0.17 3.61 -2.55
N ASN A 62 -1.50 3.64 -2.43
CA ASN A 62 -2.22 4.74 -1.82
C ASN A 62 -1.94 4.83 -0.30
N ALA A 63 -1.84 3.69 0.38
CA ALA A 63 -1.45 3.63 1.79
C ALA A 63 -0.04 4.18 2.01
N PHE A 64 0.92 3.71 1.23
CA PHE A 64 2.30 4.17 1.31
C PHE A 64 2.45 5.67 0.99
N SER A 65 1.69 6.17 0.01
CA SER A 65 1.63 7.60 -0.31
C SER A 65 1.24 8.46 0.89
N ARG A 66 0.27 8.01 1.71
CA ARG A 66 -0.14 8.73 2.94
C ARG A 66 0.98 8.75 3.98
N THR A 67 1.72 7.65 4.12
CA THR A 67 2.88 7.59 5.02
C THR A 67 3.95 8.59 4.60
N LEU A 68 4.25 8.69 3.30
CA LEU A 68 5.21 9.66 2.79
C LEU A 68 4.76 11.11 3.02
N THR A 69 3.46 11.40 2.86
CA THR A 69 2.88 12.70 3.21
C THR A 69 3.09 13.03 4.69
N ALA A 70 2.82 12.10 5.60
CA ALA A 70 3.03 12.32 7.03
C ALA A 70 4.50 12.62 7.38
N VAL A 71 5.45 11.92 6.73
CA VAL A 71 6.90 12.20 6.87
C VAL A 71 7.24 13.61 6.36
N SER A 72 6.66 14.01 5.22
CA SER A 72 6.86 15.35 4.65
C SER A 72 6.29 16.45 5.55
N ASP A 73 5.09 16.27 6.08
CA ASP A 73 4.43 17.22 6.99
C ASP A 73 5.25 17.39 8.28
N TYR A 74 5.79 16.30 8.80
CA TYR A 74 6.71 16.32 9.94
C TYR A 74 7.98 17.15 9.63
N ALA A 75 8.63 16.92 8.50
CA ALA A 75 9.81 17.68 8.10
C ALA A 75 9.50 19.19 7.96
N GLN A 76 8.31 19.54 7.46
CA GLN A 76 7.87 20.93 7.37
C GLN A 76 7.63 21.56 8.75
N LEU A 77 7.02 20.83 9.69
CA LEU A 77 6.81 21.28 11.07
C LEU A 77 8.16 21.55 11.76
N ALA A 78 9.11 20.62 11.65
CA ALA A 78 10.46 20.80 12.17
C ALA A 78 11.12 22.07 11.61
N GLY A 79 11.04 22.28 10.28
CA GLY A 79 11.55 23.49 9.63
C GLY A 79 10.88 24.78 10.12
N ASN A 80 9.58 24.75 10.40
CA ASN A 80 8.85 25.90 10.95
C ASN A 80 9.28 26.22 12.39
N ASN A 81 9.55 25.20 13.22
CA ASN A 81 10.06 25.40 14.58
C ASN A 81 11.43 26.10 14.57
N PHE A 82 12.36 25.65 13.71
CA PHE A 82 13.65 26.33 13.54
C PHE A 82 13.50 27.77 13.03
N ARG A 83 12.58 28.01 12.09
CA ARG A 83 12.31 29.38 11.59
C ARG A 83 11.76 30.30 12.69
N SER A 84 10.87 29.78 13.54
CA SER A 84 10.34 30.52 14.69
C SER A 84 11.46 30.90 15.65
N MET A 85 12.37 29.97 15.97
CA MET A 85 13.51 30.24 16.84
C MET A 85 14.47 31.27 16.25
N GLY A 86 14.76 31.21 14.96
CA GLY A 86 15.54 32.25 14.27
C GLY A 86 14.89 33.64 14.42
N THR A 87 13.57 33.70 14.25
CA THR A 87 12.81 34.95 14.43
C THR A 87 12.88 35.47 15.88
N THR A 88 12.80 34.58 16.88
CA THR A 88 12.97 34.96 18.29
C THR A 88 14.39 35.44 18.58
N ALA A 89 15.41 34.82 18.00
CA ALA A 89 16.79 35.25 18.14
C ALA A 89 17.01 36.65 17.52
N ASP A 90 16.45 36.91 16.35
CA ASP A 90 16.47 38.22 15.70
C ASP A 90 15.77 39.28 16.57
N TYR A 91 14.62 38.93 17.16
CA TYR A 91 13.93 39.79 18.13
C TYR A 91 14.82 40.11 19.33
N CYS A 92 15.44 39.10 19.97
CA CYS A 92 16.34 39.31 21.09
C CYS A 92 17.49 40.26 20.70
N ASN A 93 18.08 40.06 19.52
CA ASN A 93 19.15 40.92 19.01
C ASN A 93 18.71 42.37 18.76
N SER A 94 17.46 42.57 18.32
CA SER A 94 16.89 43.89 18.05
C SER A 94 16.67 44.76 19.29
N LEU A 95 16.67 44.17 20.49
CA LEU A 95 16.53 44.90 21.77
C LEU A 95 17.71 45.86 22.03
N GLY A 96 18.86 45.62 21.41
CA GLY A 96 20.02 46.51 21.43
C GLY A 96 21.03 46.20 22.54
N LEU A 97 22.28 46.60 22.30
CA LEU A 97 23.44 46.29 23.15
C LEU A 97 24.15 47.53 23.71
N THR A 98 23.75 48.72 23.28
CA THR A 98 24.42 49.99 23.57
C THR A 98 24.10 50.56 24.94
N ARG A 99 22.92 50.25 25.50
CA ARG A 99 22.56 50.64 26.87
C ARG A 99 22.67 49.44 27.83
N PRO A 100 23.14 49.63 29.08
CA PRO A 100 23.33 48.53 30.03
C PRO A 100 22.05 47.74 30.35
N ASP A 101 20.91 48.43 30.44
CA ASP A 101 19.59 47.83 30.71
C ASP A 101 19.09 46.97 29.53
N LEU A 102 19.30 47.45 28.30
CA LEU A 102 18.96 46.74 27.07
C LEU A 102 19.91 45.55 26.84
N LYS A 103 21.20 45.74 27.09
CA LYS A 103 22.21 44.69 27.02
C LYS A 103 21.86 43.50 27.92
N ASN A 104 21.48 43.76 29.17
CA ASN A 104 21.08 42.69 30.10
C ASN A 104 19.80 41.98 29.65
N ARG A 105 18.83 42.70 29.07
CA ARG A 105 17.61 42.12 28.50
C ARG A 105 17.90 41.24 27.28
N THR A 106 18.76 41.70 26.37
CA THR A 106 19.22 40.94 25.20
C THR A 106 19.90 39.65 25.62
N ILE A 107 20.80 39.71 26.60
CA ILE A 107 21.50 38.54 27.15
C ILE A 107 20.52 37.54 27.76
N ALA A 108 19.58 38.00 28.61
CA ALA A 108 18.60 37.12 29.23
C ALA A 108 17.67 36.44 28.19
N CYS A 109 17.29 37.18 27.14
CA CYS A 109 16.48 36.65 26.03
C CYS A 109 17.22 35.55 25.24
N LEU A 110 18.49 35.77 24.90
CA LEU A 110 19.31 34.77 24.21
C LEU A 110 19.67 33.58 25.11
N GLN A 111 19.88 33.81 26.40
CA GLN A 111 20.10 32.74 27.37
C GLN A 111 18.88 31.85 27.51
N SER A 112 17.65 32.39 27.50
CA SER A 112 16.46 31.55 27.58
C SER A 112 16.31 30.64 26.35
N LEU A 113 16.72 31.11 25.16
CA LEU A 113 16.79 30.28 23.96
C LEU A 113 17.82 29.15 24.10
N LEU A 114 19.00 29.44 24.65
CA LEU A 114 20.09 28.47 24.83
C LEU A 114 19.81 27.44 25.92
N GLU A 115 19.21 27.85 27.04
CA GLU A 115 18.99 26.99 28.21
C GLU A 115 17.71 26.15 28.10
N TYR A 116 16.68 26.66 27.44
CA TYR A 116 15.36 26.02 27.44
C TYR A 116 14.89 25.63 26.05
N ALA A 117 14.92 26.54 25.07
CA ALA A 117 14.31 26.28 23.76
C ALA A 117 15.13 25.32 22.87
N ILE A 118 16.45 25.52 22.79
CA ILE A 118 17.34 24.68 21.96
C ILE A 118 17.42 23.24 22.49
N PRO A 119 17.62 22.99 23.79
CA PRO A 119 17.71 21.62 24.31
C PRO A 119 16.40 20.84 24.16
N GLN A 120 15.26 21.46 24.50
CA GLN A 120 13.95 20.82 24.31
C GLN A 120 13.69 20.49 22.84
N LEU A 121 13.99 21.43 21.92
CA LEU A 121 13.80 21.15 20.51
C LEU A 121 14.70 20.01 20.02
N ASN A 122 15.95 19.93 20.48
CA ASN A 122 16.87 18.86 20.08
C ASN A 122 16.43 17.47 20.58
N GLU A 123 16.01 17.37 21.84
CA GLU A 123 15.52 16.11 22.40
C GLU A 123 14.23 15.65 21.70
N ASP A 124 13.28 16.58 21.51
CA ASP A 124 12.02 16.29 20.84
C ASP A 124 12.21 15.95 19.36
N LEU A 125 13.08 16.67 18.63
CA LEU A 125 13.34 16.36 17.21
C LEU A 125 14.02 15.00 17.05
N ALA A 126 15.03 14.70 17.86
CA ALA A 126 15.76 13.44 17.75
C ALA A 126 14.83 12.24 18.00
N TYR A 127 14.00 12.33 19.04
CA TYR A 127 13.03 11.29 19.37
C TYR A 127 11.94 11.15 18.29
N GLN A 128 11.38 12.28 17.83
CA GLN A 128 10.34 12.26 16.81
C GLN A 128 10.87 11.79 15.45
N GLN A 129 12.11 12.15 15.08
CA GLN A 129 12.73 11.76 13.82
C GLN A 129 13.02 10.25 13.78
N ASP A 130 13.51 9.67 14.88
CA ASP A 130 13.70 8.22 14.99
C ASP A 130 12.37 7.47 14.84
N ILE A 131 11.31 7.92 15.53
CA ILE A 131 9.97 7.35 15.41
C ILE A 131 9.44 7.44 13.98
N VAL A 132 9.56 8.59 13.33
CA VAL A 132 9.06 8.79 11.95
C VAL A 132 9.79 7.87 10.96
N VAL A 133 11.11 7.71 11.11
CA VAL A 133 11.91 6.79 10.28
C VAL A 133 11.51 5.34 10.54
N GLN A 134 11.37 4.94 11.81
CA GLN A 134 10.96 3.58 12.17
C GLN A 134 9.54 3.26 11.69
N LEU A 135 8.60 4.19 11.79
CA LEU A 135 7.23 4.04 11.28
C LEU A 135 7.23 3.89 9.76
N ALA A 136 8.00 4.72 9.04
CA ALA A 136 8.09 4.64 7.58
C ALA A 136 8.71 3.30 7.13
N ALA A 137 9.79 2.85 7.78
CA ALA A 137 10.43 1.57 7.48
C ALA A 137 9.52 0.37 7.79
N THR A 138 8.83 0.41 8.94
CA THR A 138 7.89 -0.63 9.36
C THR A 138 6.70 -0.70 8.42
N GLU A 139 6.14 0.43 8.03
CA GLU A 139 4.99 0.47 7.11
C GLU A 139 5.38 0.01 5.70
N ALA A 140 6.59 0.31 5.22
CA ALA A 140 7.09 -0.22 3.96
C ALA A 140 7.14 -1.76 3.98
N GLY A 141 7.67 -2.36 5.06
CA GLY A 141 7.71 -3.81 5.22
C GLY A 141 6.31 -4.44 5.33
N ASN A 142 5.44 -3.84 6.14
CA ASN A 142 4.06 -4.31 6.31
C ASN A 142 3.26 -4.21 5.01
N SER A 143 3.42 -3.12 4.26
CA SER A 143 2.75 -2.91 2.97
C SER A 143 3.11 -3.97 1.94
N ILE A 144 4.40 -4.32 1.83
CA ILE A 144 4.86 -5.43 0.99
C ILE A 144 4.26 -6.76 1.45
N GLY A 145 4.24 -7.01 2.76
CA GLY A 145 3.64 -8.23 3.32
C GLY A 145 2.14 -8.37 2.99
N ARG A 146 1.37 -7.29 3.14
CA ARG A 146 -0.06 -7.25 2.79
C ARG A 146 -0.29 -7.42 1.30
N ALA A 147 0.51 -6.76 0.46
CA ALA A 147 0.44 -6.92 -1.01
C ALA A 147 0.66 -8.37 -1.42
N ILE A 148 1.71 -9.02 -0.89
CA ILE A 148 2.00 -10.44 -1.16
C ILE A 148 0.85 -11.33 -0.70
N SER A 149 0.34 -11.13 0.52
CA SER A 149 -0.78 -11.91 1.04
C SER A 149 -2.05 -11.75 0.18
N GLY A 150 -2.35 -10.53 -0.27
CA GLY A 150 -3.49 -10.26 -1.14
C GLY A 150 -3.35 -10.92 -2.52
N ILE A 151 -2.16 -10.82 -3.13
CA ILE A 151 -1.86 -11.47 -4.40
C ILE A 151 -1.96 -13.00 -4.26
N ASN A 152 -1.44 -13.59 -3.18
CA ASN A 152 -1.58 -15.02 -2.91
C ASN A 152 -3.04 -15.45 -2.83
N SER A 153 -3.86 -14.70 -2.08
CA SER A 153 -5.29 -15.02 -1.95
C SER A 153 -6.02 -14.97 -3.29
N VAL A 154 -5.71 -14.00 -4.15
CA VAL A 154 -6.34 -13.90 -5.48
C VAL A 154 -5.88 -15.04 -6.39
N ALA A 155 -4.59 -15.38 -6.36
CA ALA A 155 -4.04 -16.49 -7.12
C ALA A 155 -4.68 -17.83 -6.73
N GLU A 156 -4.88 -18.08 -5.43
CA GLU A 156 -5.54 -19.29 -4.93
C GLU A 156 -7.02 -19.36 -5.33
N GLN A 157 -7.74 -18.24 -5.27
CA GLN A 157 -9.13 -18.16 -5.73
C GLN A 157 -9.24 -18.45 -7.24
N ALA A 158 -8.34 -17.89 -8.05
CA ALA A 158 -8.31 -18.13 -9.49
C ALA A 158 -7.99 -19.60 -9.83
N ILE A 159 -7.02 -20.21 -9.15
CA ILE A 159 -6.70 -21.65 -9.29
C ILE A 159 -7.91 -22.50 -8.92
N THR A 160 -8.57 -22.17 -7.82
CA THR A 160 -9.75 -22.91 -7.34
C THR A 160 -10.88 -22.82 -8.35
N ALA A 161 -11.21 -21.62 -8.82
CA ALA A 161 -12.23 -21.41 -9.84
C ALA A 161 -11.92 -22.15 -11.14
N ALA A 162 -10.67 -22.10 -11.61
CA ALA A 162 -10.24 -22.82 -12.80
C ALA A 162 -10.40 -24.34 -12.66
N ARG A 163 -10.04 -24.90 -11.50
CA ARG A 163 -10.15 -26.35 -11.23
C ARG A 163 -11.59 -26.85 -11.15
N MET A 164 -12.53 -26.01 -10.70
CA MET A 164 -13.95 -26.39 -10.62
C MET A 164 -14.67 -26.32 -11.97
N LEU A 165 -14.13 -25.54 -12.92
CA LEU A 165 -14.78 -25.27 -14.20
C LEU A 165 -15.12 -26.53 -15.02
N PRO A 166 -14.24 -27.55 -15.16
CA PRO A 166 -14.59 -28.78 -15.88
C PRO A 166 -15.73 -29.57 -15.24
N ASP A 167 -15.81 -29.57 -13.90
CA ASP A 167 -16.89 -30.26 -13.17
C ASP A 167 -18.22 -29.51 -13.33
N ASP A 168 -18.18 -28.18 -13.32
CA ASP A 168 -19.35 -27.33 -13.56
C ASP A 168 -19.91 -27.53 -14.98
N VAL A 169 -19.03 -27.63 -15.99
CA VAL A 169 -19.44 -27.94 -17.37
C VAL A 169 -20.03 -29.34 -17.47
N ALA A 170 -19.39 -30.34 -16.86
CA ALA A 170 -19.90 -31.71 -16.83
C ALA A 170 -21.27 -31.81 -16.12
N ASN A 171 -21.48 -31.04 -15.05
CA ASN A 171 -22.75 -30.95 -14.37
C ASN A 171 -23.80 -30.27 -15.24
N CYS A 172 -23.45 -29.15 -15.90
CA CYS A 172 -24.34 -28.46 -16.82
C CYS A 172 -24.85 -29.39 -17.94
N PHE A 173 -24.01 -30.27 -18.49
CA PHE A 173 -24.46 -31.24 -19.48
C PHE A 173 -25.53 -32.20 -18.95
N LYS A 174 -25.56 -32.47 -17.65
CA LYS A 174 -26.58 -33.31 -16.98
C LYS A 174 -27.83 -32.51 -16.65
N THR A 175 -27.69 -31.32 -16.09
CA THR A 175 -28.78 -30.52 -15.50
C THR A 175 -29.37 -29.49 -16.45
N GLY A 176 -28.56 -28.89 -17.34
CA GLY A 176 -28.91 -27.74 -18.17
C GLY A 176 -28.84 -26.41 -17.44
N VAL A 177 -28.37 -26.44 -16.20
CA VAL A 177 -28.14 -25.30 -15.32
C VAL A 177 -26.75 -25.41 -14.76
#